data_AF-A0A851GHE4-F1
#
_entry.id   AF-A0A851GHE4-F1
#
_cell.length_a   1.000
_cell.length_b   1.000
_cell.length_c   1.000
_cell.angle_alpha   90.00
_cell.angle_beta   90.00
_cell.angle_gamma   90.00
#
_symmetry.space_group_name_H-M   'P 1'
#
loop_
_entity.id
_entity.type
_entity.pdbx_description
1 polymer ?
#
loop_
_entity_poly.entity_id
_entity_poly.type
_entity_poly.pdbx_seq_one_letter_code
_entity_poly.pdbx_strand_id
1 'polypeptide(L)'
;MLERLADKNVEKVRIVKVDANKHRTWAAKENVRGVPAFRLYSGGMLVDQFAGAYPEKIMQQKIDKYAGSLTASAASTSSKDKEGKEGDAPKEPTVQPMPKDWLPPGVTAE
;
A
#
# COMPACT_ATOMS: atom_id res chain seq x y z
N MET A 1 1.11 22.76 4.58
CA MET A 1 -0.07 21.89 4.41
C MET A 1 -0.23 20.92 5.57
N LEU A 2 0.64 19.91 5.69
CA LEU A 2 0.56 18.90 6.76
C LEU A 2 0.66 19.50 8.16
N GLU A 3 1.45 20.56 8.33
CA GLU A 3 1.54 21.31 9.59
C GLU A 3 0.18 21.90 9.96
N ARG A 4 -0.47 22.62 9.04
CA ARG A 4 -1.81 23.17 9.26
C ARG A 4 -2.86 22.09 9.60
N LEU A 5 -2.76 20.91 8.99
CA LEU A 5 -3.63 19.77 9.33
C LEU A 5 -3.33 19.22 10.72
N ALA A 6 -2.05 19.20 11.13
CA ALA A 6 -1.65 18.78 12.46
C ALA A 6 -2.17 19.75 13.53
N ASP A 7 -2.02 21.06 13.30
CA ASP A 7 -2.50 22.09 14.23
C ASP A 7 -4.02 22.03 14.42
N LYS A 8 -4.77 21.86 13.33
CA LYS A 8 -6.24 21.78 13.36
C LYS A 8 -6.78 20.51 14.02
N ASN A 9 -6.01 19.43 14.02
CA ASN A 9 -6.47 18.11 14.47
C ASN A 9 -5.61 17.56 15.60
N VAL A 10 -4.95 18.43 16.37
CA VAL A 10 -3.99 18.04 17.42
C VAL A 10 -4.59 17.12 18.48
N GLU A 11 -5.87 17.29 18.78
CA GLU A 11 -6.61 16.46 19.75
C GLU A 11 -7.01 15.09 19.17
N LYS A 12 -7.08 14.98 17.85
CA LYS A 12 -7.60 13.81 17.12
C LYS A 12 -6.50 12.91 16.57
N VAL A 13 -5.41 13.49 16.08
CA VAL A 13 -4.36 12.77 15.37
C VAL A 13 -2.99 13.38 15.62
N ARG A 14 -1.98 12.52 15.72
CA ARG A 14 -0.57 12.93 15.72
C ARG A 14 0.02 12.72 14.34
N ILE A 15 0.46 13.81 13.71
CA ILE A 15 1.16 13.74 12.41
C ILE A 15 2.67 13.77 12.67
N VAL A 16 3.39 12.78 12.15
CA VAL A 16 4.85 12.66 12.29
C VAL A 16 5.50 12.63 10.92
N LYS A 17 6.56 13.44 10.74
CA LYS A 17 7.39 13.43 9.54
C LYS A 17 8.59 12.52 9.77
N VAL A 18 8.78 11.53 8.91
CA VAL A 18 9.92 10.61 8.96
C VAL A 18 10.69 10.71 7.65
N ASP A 19 12.00 10.85 7.75
CA ASP A 19 12.88 10.87 6.58
C ASP A 19 13.19 9.43 6.15
N ALA A 20 12.55 8.99 5.07
CA ALA A 20 12.74 7.64 4.52
C ALA A 20 14.17 7.42 3.98
N ASN A 21 14.90 8.48 3.59
CA ASN A 21 16.27 8.36 3.08
C ASN A 21 17.27 8.06 4.19
N LYS A 22 17.05 8.63 5.39
CA LYS A 22 17.86 8.35 6.58
C LYS A 22 17.54 7.00 7.21
N HIS A 23 16.30 6.54 7.08
CA HIS A 23 15.81 5.31 7.70
C HIS A 23 15.42 4.24 6.66
N ARG A 24 16.33 3.91 5.72
CA ARG A 24 16.02 3.00 4.59
C ARG A 24 15.51 1.63 5.02
N THR A 25 16.09 1.01 6.05
CA THR A 25 15.67 -0.32 6.52
C THR A 25 14.24 -0.30 7.07
N TRP A 26 13.88 0.74 7.83
CA TRP A 26 12.50 0.93 8.30
C TRP A 26 11.56 1.21 7.13
N ALA A 27 11.97 2.10 6.21
CA ALA A 27 11.19 2.44 5.03
C ALA A 27 10.89 1.20 4.18
N ALA A 28 11.87 0.29 4.00
CA ALA A 28 11.68 -0.98 3.30
C ALA A 28 10.70 -1.92 4.02
N LYS A 29 10.84 -2.07 5.35
CA LYS A 29 9.91 -2.89 6.17
C LYS A 29 8.47 -2.42 6.05
N GLU A 30 8.28 -1.10 6.09
CA GLU A 30 6.95 -0.50 5.96
C GLU A 30 6.44 -0.47 4.49
N ASN A 31 7.21 -0.97 3.51
CA ASN A 31 6.90 -0.92 2.08
C ASN A 31 6.84 0.52 1.48
N VAL A 32 7.68 1.46 1.97
CA VAL A 32 7.87 2.76 1.30
C VAL A 32 8.70 2.53 0.04
N ARG A 33 8.06 2.64 -1.14
CA ARG A 33 8.75 2.53 -2.45
C ARG A 33 9.08 3.88 -3.07
N GLY A 34 8.50 4.95 -2.57
CA GLY A 34 8.69 6.31 -3.06
C GLY A 34 8.09 7.33 -2.09
N VAL A 35 8.52 8.58 -2.21
CA VAL A 35 8.00 9.70 -1.43
C VAL A 35 7.25 10.68 -2.36
N PRO A 36 6.17 11.33 -1.92
CA PRO A 36 5.56 11.23 -0.58
C PRO A 36 4.75 9.94 -0.38
N ALA A 37 4.86 9.35 0.81
CA ALA A 37 4.06 8.22 1.26
C ALA A 37 3.50 8.50 2.66
N PHE A 38 2.26 8.11 2.88
CA PHE A 38 1.53 8.35 4.11
C PHE A 38 1.01 7.03 4.66
N ARG A 39 1.08 6.91 5.98
CA ARG A 39 0.56 5.77 6.73
C ARG A 39 -0.20 6.26 7.94
N LEU A 40 -1.37 5.68 8.15
CA LEU A 40 -2.20 5.95 9.31
C LEU A 40 -2.17 4.73 10.22
N TYR A 41 -1.83 4.97 11.48
CA TYR A 41 -1.87 3.97 12.52
C TYR A 41 -2.92 4.36 13.56
N SER A 42 -3.68 3.38 14.03
CA SER A 42 -4.60 3.51 15.14
C SER A 42 -4.37 2.36 16.11
N GLY A 43 -4.19 2.64 17.40
CA GLY A 43 -3.88 1.62 18.40
C GLY A 43 -2.61 0.80 18.11
N GLY A 44 -1.65 1.35 17.35
CA GLY A 44 -0.43 0.65 16.92
C GLY A 44 -0.59 -0.24 15.68
N MET A 45 -1.79 -0.34 15.11
CA MET A 45 -2.05 -1.10 13.88
C MET A 45 -2.17 -0.17 12.66
N LEU A 46 -1.64 -0.58 11.52
CA LEU A 46 -1.77 0.13 10.26
C LEU A 46 -3.22 0.01 9.75
N VAL A 47 -3.96 1.12 9.72
CA VAL A 47 -5.37 1.14 9.28
C VAL A 47 -5.54 1.61 7.84
N ASP A 48 -4.59 2.39 7.32
CA ASP A 48 -4.61 2.88 5.94
C ASP A 48 -3.20 3.27 5.47
N GLN A 49 -2.95 3.10 4.16
CA GLN A 49 -1.71 3.53 3.52
C GLN A 49 -1.99 4.10 2.13
N PHE A 50 -1.28 5.16 1.75
CA PHE A 50 -1.39 5.73 0.42
C PHE A 50 -0.09 6.44 0.02
N ALA A 51 0.20 6.43 -1.28
CA ALA A 51 1.40 7.03 -1.85
C ALA A 51 1.01 8.06 -2.92
N GLY A 52 1.82 9.11 -3.03
CA GLY A 52 1.57 10.21 -3.95
C GLY A 52 1.06 11.48 -3.26
N ALA A 53 0.93 12.55 -4.04
CA ALA A 53 0.45 13.83 -3.55
C ALA A 53 -1.08 13.86 -3.56
N TYR A 54 -1.69 14.05 -2.40
CA TYR A 54 -3.14 14.23 -2.28
C TYR A 54 -3.46 15.66 -1.81
N PRO A 55 -4.60 16.24 -2.25
CA PRO A 55 -5.06 17.55 -1.79
C PRO A 55 -5.53 17.52 -0.32
N GLU A 56 -5.59 18.69 0.33
CA GLU A 56 -5.92 18.82 1.78
C GLU A 56 -7.22 18.13 2.14
N LYS A 57 -8.22 18.32 1.28
CA LYS A 57 -9.58 17.87 1.53
C LYS A 57 -9.65 16.35 1.69
N ILE A 58 -8.93 15.62 0.85
CA ILE A 58 -8.86 14.16 0.91
C ILE A 58 -8.11 13.69 2.16
N MET A 59 -7.04 14.39 2.53
CA MET A 59 -6.30 14.11 3.77
C MET A 59 -7.17 14.31 5.01
N GLN A 60 -7.90 15.43 5.07
CA GLN A 60 -8.81 15.73 6.19
C GLN A 60 -9.92 14.68 6.28
N GLN A 61 -10.52 14.28 5.16
CA GLN A 61 -11.53 13.23 5.15
C GLN A 61 -11.01 11.89 5.67
N LYS A 62 -9.78 11.49 5.32
CA LYS A 62 -9.15 10.30 5.87
C LYS A 62 -8.89 10.45 7.37
N ILE A 63 -8.40 11.60 7.81
CA ILE A 63 -8.18 11.87 9.25
C ILE A 63 -9.50 11.74 10.02
N ASP A 64 -10.59 12.40 9.60
CA ASP A 64 -11.88 12.29 10.30
C ASP A 64 -12.43 10.86 10.30
N LYS A 65 -12.24 10.11 9.21
CA LYS A 65 -12.67 8.71 9.12
C LYS A 65 -11.99 7.81 10.17
N TYR A 66 -10.70 7.99 10.41
CA TYR A 66 -9.92 7.09 11.27
C TYR A 66 -9.69 7.64 12.69
N ALA A 67 -9.74 8.96 12.90
CA ALA A 67 -9.58 9.58 14.21
C ALA A 67 -10.73 9.22 15.17
N GLY A 68 -11.94 8.98 14.65
CA GLY A 68 -13.09 8.55 15.45
C GLY A 68 -13.08 7.08 15.90
N SER A 69 -12.13 6.25 15.44
CA SER A 69 -12.11 4.82 15.72
C SER A 69 -11.49 4.43 17.07
N LEU A 70 -10.85 5.37 17.79
CA LEU A 70 -10.21 5.09 19.08
C LEU A 70 -11.20 4.86 20.23
N THR A 71 -12.45 5.30 20.10
CA THR A 71 -13.48 5.11 21.13
C THR A 71 -14.44 3.94 20.88
N ALA A 72 -14.35 3.22 19.75
CA ALA A 72 -15.34 2.21 19.39
C ALA A 72 -14.80 0.88 18.84
N SER A 73 -13.48 0.66 18.78
CA SER A 73 -12.94 -0.56 18.14
C SER A 73 -11.90 -1.29 19.00
N ALA A 74 -12.34 -1.78 20.16
CA ALA A 74 -11.70 -2.91 20.85
C ALA A 74 -12.32 -4.26 20.44
N ALA A 75 -13.27 -4.29 19.49
CA ALA A 75 -13.98 -5.48 19.07
C ALA A 75 -14.23 -5.47 17.56
N SER A 76 -13.18 -5.71 16.77
CA SER A 76 -13.29 -6.21 15.38
C SER A 76 -11.97 -6.83 14.98
N THR A 77 -11.70 -7.99 15.57
CA THR A 77 -10.80 -8.99 15.01
C THR A 77 -11.23 -9.28 13.58
N SER A 78 -10.33 -8.97 12.64
CA SER A 78 -10.04 -9.75 11.43
C SER A 78 -11.18 -10.64 10.90
N SER A 79 -11.99 -10.09 10.00
CA SER A 79 -12.66 -10.87 8.96
C SER A 79 -12.39 -10.21 7.60
N LYS A 80 -11.22 -10.51 7.06
CA LYS A 80 -11.08 -10.72 5.63
C LYS A 80 -10.41 -12.06 5.47
N ASP A 81 -11.24 -13.09 5.51
CA ASP A 81 -10.92 -14.45 5.10
C ASP A 81 -10.23 -14.41 3.73
N LYS A 82 -8.91 -14.55 3.80
CA LYS A 82 -8.15 -15.33 2.83
C LYS A 82 -8.32 -16.78 3.26
N GLU A 83 -9.24 -17.47 2.62
CA GLU A 83 -9.21 -18.92 2.48
C GLU A 83 -8.89 -19.14 0.99
N GLY A 84 -7.75 -19.69 0.60
CA GLY A 84 -7.20 -20.93 1.12
C GLY A 84 -7.85 -22.10 0.39
N LYS A 85 -7.64 -22.23 -0.93
CA LYS A 85 -7.77 -23.53 -1.59
C LYS A 85 -6.38 -24.01 -1.96
N GLU A 86 -5.84 -24.82 -1.06
CA GLU A 86 -4.74 -25.74 -1.32
C GLU A 86 -5.20 -26.76 -2.38
N GLY A 87 -4.37 -26.96 -3.39
CA GLY A 87 -4.70 -27.72 -4.58
C GLY A 87 -3.55 -27.72 -5.57
N ASP A 88 -2.47 -28.35 -5.15
CA ASP A 88 -1.58 -29.16 -5.99
C ASP A 88 -0.60 -28.50 -6.98
N ALA A 89 0.63 -29.01 -6.90
CA ALA A 89 1.75 -28.97 -7.84
C ALA A 89 2.66 -27.71 -7.91
N PRO A 90 4.00 -27.91 -7.80
CA PRO A 90 4.98 -26.85 -8.02
C PRO A 90 5.02 -26.50 -9.51
N LYS A 91 4.62 -25.28 -9.85
CA LYS A 91 4.72 -24.77 -11.23
C LYS A 91 6.01 -23.99 -11.35
N GLU A 92 7.02 -24.64 -11.90
CA GLU A 92 8.18 -24.02 -12.55
C GLU A 92 7.74 -22.79 -13.37
N PRO A 93 8.57 -21.74 -13.48
CA PRO A 93 8.28 -20.65 -14.39
C PRO A 93 8.38 -21.19 -15.82
N THR A 94 7.26 -21.65 -16.37
CA THR A 94 7.13 -21.95 -17.79
C THR A 94 7.35 -20.64 -18.54
N VAL A 95 8.58 -20.46 -18.99
CA VAL A 95 8.95 -19.57 -20.09
C VAL A 95 8.14 -20.07 -21.27
N GLN A 96 6.98 -19.45 -21.51
CA GLN A 96 6.24 -19.71 -22.73
C GLN A 96 7.12 -19.20 -23.88
N PRO A 97 7.52 -20.05 -24.84
CA PRO A 97 8.17 -19.54 -26.02
C PRO A 97 7.19 -18.62 -26.74
N MET A 98 7.58 -17.37 -26.96
CA MET A 98 6.91 -16.48 -27.90
C MET A 98 6.60 -17.26 -29.18
N PRO A 99 5.40 -17.16 -29.77
CA PRO A 99 5.12 -17.79 -31.05
C PRO A 99 6.09 -17.22 -32.09
N LYS A 100 7.05 -18.04 -32.52
CA LYS A 100 7.93 -17.76 -33.66
C LYS A 100 7.18 -18.11 -34.94
N ASP A 101 6.16 -17.33 -35.25
CA ASP A 101 5.58 -17.29 -36.59
C ASP A 101 6.04 -16.01 -37.31
N TRP A 102 7.37 -15.82 -37.29
CA TRP A 102 8.04 -14.83 -38.12
C TRP A 102 8.63 -15.56 -39.31
N LEU A 103 7.85 -15.74 -40.37
CA LEU A 103 8.35 -16.04 -41.70
C LEU A 103 7.73 -15.03 -42.68
N PRO A 104 8.53 -14.15 -43.34
CA PRO A 104 8.02 -13.38 -44.46
C PRO A 104 7.68 -14.33 -45.63
N PRO A 105 6.65 -14.03 -46.43
CA PRO A 105 6.20 -14.91 -47.50
C PRO A 105 7.30 -15.04 -48.57
N GLY A 106 7.86 -16.24 -48.74
CA GLY A 106 8.81 -16.54 -49.83
C GLY A 106 9.98 -17.49 -49.51
N VAL A 107 10.06 -18.10 -48.33
CA VAL A 107 11.10 -19.11 -48.05
C VAL A 107 10.45 -20.41 -47.60
N THR A 108 10.35 -21.37 -48.53
CA THR A 108 10.12 -22.79 -48.22
C THR A 108 11.47 -23.44 -47.95
N ALA A 109 11.62 -24.11 -46.81
CA ALA A 109 12.75 -24.98 -46.57
C ALA A 109 12.51 -26.32 -47.28
N GLU A 110 12.98 -26.42 -48.52
CA GLU A 110 13.37 -27.67 -49.19
C GLU A 110 14.54 -27.37 -50.13
#